data_AF-A0A3N5TDG3-F1
#
_entry.id   AF-A0A3N5TDG3-F1
#
_cell.length_a   1.000
_cell.length_b   1.000
_cell.length_c   1.000
_cell.angle_alpha   90.00
_cell.angle_beta   90.00
_cell.angle_gamma   90.00
#
_symmetry.space_group_name_H-M   'P 1'
#
loop_
_entity.id
_entity.type
_entity.pdbx_description
1 polymer ?
#
loop_
_entity_poly.entity_id
_entity_poly.type
_entity_poly.pdbx_seq_one_letter_code
_entity_poly.pdbx_strand_id
1 'polypeptide(L)'
;MRFAIFKIKSTFLTAVWPKVIRRPCFKEHPLVTEMKEKSGNGTAALNPWLIGENELKAELKKGDPSKPAEFVFGVSELEQGDIVSTTDQGKLFSIGLKNGDFSPNGKASAAKGFKSTLDFRRHLSEASQARESDILAYAEKIYTLFAKKDAEGILRESEVKINDYSKAFGGVDMKAELRRYLTVELFKSKLNKLNPAALRAVTVGPTNKIWHVFNGNDELITAKSSDGSMFELAVYIGLLDGKLKVVR
;
A
#
# COMPACT_ATOMS: atom_id res chain seq x y z
N MET A 1 -21.56 -15.53 16.53
CA MET A 1 -20.76 -14.83 15.50
C MET A 1 -20.43 -13.43 16.00
N ARG A 2 -19.15 -13.05 16.17
CA ARG A 2 -18.76 -11.67 16.55
C ARG A 2 -17.66 -11.19 15.60
N PHE A 3 -17.82 -9.99 15.08
CA PHE A 3 -16.85 -9.32 14.21
C PHE A 3 -15.65 -8.85 15.02
N ALA A 4 -14.44 -9.16 14.56
CA ALA A 4 -13.22 -8.48 15.01
C ALA A 4 -12.98 -7.28 14.11
N ILE A 5 -12.75 -6.10 14.70
CA ILE A 5 -12.41 -4.89 13.96
C ILE A 5 -10.90 -4.71 14.10
N PHE A 6 -10.17 -4.85 13.01
CA PHE A 6 -8.74 -4.59 12.96
C PHE A 6 -8.49 -3.19 12.41
N LYS A 7 -7.45 -2.53 12.91
CA LYS A 7 -7.02 -1.22 12.41
C LYS A 7 -5.49 -1.23 12.32
N ILE A 8 -4.98 -1.08 11.12
CA ILE A 8 -3.58 -0.73 10.90
C ILE A 8 -3.52 0.81 10.93
N LYS A 9 -2.75 1.37 11.86
CA LYS A 9 -2.60 2.82 11.98
C LYS A 9 -1.17 3.19 11.59
N SER A 10 -1.05 3.95 10.51
CA SER A 10 0.19 4.61 10.13
C SER A 10 0.24 5.98 10.82
N THR A 11 1.34 6.29 11.51
CA THR A 11 1.41 7.41 12.44
C THR A 11 2.13 8.60 11.81
N PHE A 12 1.38 9.61 11.35
CA PHE A 12 1.80 11.01 11.40
C PHE A 12 0.65 11.88 11.93
N LEU A 13 1.01 12.71 12.92
CA LEU A 13 0.22 13.71 13.65
C LEU A 13 -0.91 13.20 14.57
N THR A 14 -0.59 13.25 15.87
CA THR A 14 -1.55 13.40 16.97
C THR A 14 -2.33 14.70 16.79
N ALA A 15 -3.66 14.59 16.69
CA ALA A 15 -4.57 15.65 17.08
C ALA A 15 -5.50 15.09 18.16
N VAL A 16 -5.41 15.67 19.36
CA VAL A 16 -6.46 15.58 20.38
C VAL A 16 -7.63 16.40 19.87
N TRP A 17 -8.89 15.96 20.08
CA TRP A 17 -10.04 16.73 20.58
C TRP A 17 -11.39 15.98 20.38
N PRO A 18 -12.46 16.37 21.12
CA PRO A 18 -13.63 15.55 21.43
C PRO A 18 -14.77 15.67 20.42
N LYS A 19 -15.61 14.63 20.42
CA LYS A 19 -17.02 14.54 19.98
C LYS A 19 -17.41 15.10 18.58
N VAL A 20 -17.82 14.12 17.77
CA VAL A 20 -18.77 14.14 16.62
C VAL A 20 -18.24 14.69 15.29
N ILE A 21 -18.13 13.81 14.29
CA ILE A 21 -18.77 13.83 12.95
C ILE A 21 -18.01 12.86 12.02
N ARG A 22 -18.79 12.15 11.20
CA ARG A 22 -18.40 11.12 10.21
C ARG A 22 -17.32 11.62 9.22
N ARG A 23 -16.28 10.81 8.96
CA ARG A 23 -15.70 10.50 7.62
C ARG A 23 -14.51 9.52 7.73
N PRO A 24 -14.23 8.71 6.69
CA PRO A 24 -13.50 7.45 6.82
C PRO A 24 -11.99 7.67 6.71
N CYS A 25 -11.26 7.50 7.81
CA CYS A 25 -9.87 7.05 7.70
C CYS A 25 -9.91 5.58 7.29
N PHE A 26 -9.13 5.19 6.29
CA PHE A 26 -9.04 3.83 5.75
C PHE A 26 -9.23 2.75 6.84
N LYS A 27 -10.38 2.07 6.77
CA LYS A 27 -10.58 0.76 7.38
C LYS A 27 -10.32 -0.24 6.25
N GLU A 28 -9.06 -0.58 6.00
CA GLU A 28 -8.84 -1.90 5.40
C GLU A 28 -9.23 -2.91 6.47
N HIS A 29 -10.28 -3.67 6.17
CA HIS A 29 -10.71 -4.80 6.98
C HIS A 29 -9.84 -5.99 6.55
N PRO A 30 -8.78 -6.37 7.30
CA PRO A 30 -8.05 -7.57 6.97
C PRO A 30 -9.00 -8.77 7.00
N LEU A 31 -8.83 -9.64 6.01
CA LEU A 31 -9.57 -10.88 5.88
C LEU A 31 -9.14 -11.80 7.04
N VAL A 32 -10.04 -12.11 7.96
CA VAL A 32 -9.79 -13.19 8.93
C VAL A 32 -10.08 -14.49 8.21
N THR A 33 -9.03 -15.25 7.92
CA THR A 33 -9.15 -16.47 7.14
C THR A 33 -9.73 -17.63 7.94
N GLU A 34 -9.46 -17.79 9.24
CA GLU A 34 -10.11 -18.83 10.05
C GLU A 34 -10.21 -18.47 11.54
N MET A 35 -11.41 -18.62 12.13
CA MET A 35 -11.61 -18.70 13.59
C MET A 35 -12.23 -20.06 13.94
N LYS A 36 -11.45 -20.99 14.50
CA LYS A 36 -11.99 -22.23 15.07
C LYS A 36 -11.91 -22.16 16.58
N GLU A 37 -13.08 -22.03 17.22
CA GLU A 37 -13.51 -22.22 18.62
C GLU A 37 -12.58 -21.99 19.85
N LYS A 38 -11.25 -22.07 19.73
CA LYS A 38 -10.25 -21.81 20.79
C LYS A 38 -9.05 -20.96 20.34
N SER A 39 -8.78 -20.89 19.04
CA SER A 39 -7.68 -20.11 18.46
C SER A 39 -8.12 -19.39 17.17
N GLY A 40 -7.55 -18.22 16.93
CA GLY A 40 -7.74 -17.47 15.68
C GLY A 40 -6.40 -17.03 15.11
N ASN A 41 -6.21 -17.26 13.82
CA ASN A 41 -5.03 -16.82 13.08
C ASN A 41 -5.49 -15.89 11.95
N GLY A 42 -4.72 -14.83 11.71
CA GLY A 42 -4.94 -13.93 10.58
C GLY A 42 -3.62 -13.41 10.03
N THR A 43 -3.57 -13.23 8.72
CA THR A 43 -2.47 -12.59 8.02
C THR A 43 -3.02 -11.48 7.14
N ALA A 44 -2.26 -10.39 7.00
CA ALA A 44 -2.52 -9.37 6.01
C ALA A 44 -1.24 -9.08 5.22
N ALA A 45 -1.40 -8.82 3.93
CA ALA A 45 -0.31 -8.26 3.13
C ALA A 45 0.07 -6.88 3.70
N LEU A 46 1.36 -6.55 3.62
CA LEU A 46 1.84 -5.22 3.97
C LEU A 46 1.08 -4.18 3.14
N ASN A 47 0.44 -3.22 3.81
CA ASN A 47 -0.20 -2.13 3.09
C ASN A 47 0.89 -1.36 2.33
N PRO A 48 0.74 -1.12 1.02
CA PRO A 48 1.73 -0.35 0.28
C PRO A 48 1.98 1.00 0.98
N TRP A 49 0.95 1.66 1.48
CA TRP A 49 1.00 3.00 2.07
C TRP A 49 1.65 3.12 3.45
N LEU A 50 2.29 2.07 3.97
CA LEU A 50 3.10 2.18 5.18
C LEU A 50 4.30 3.13 4.95
N ILE A 51 4.67 3.86 6.00
CA ILE A 51 5.67 4.96 5.91
C ILE A 51 6.69 4.84 7.03
N GLY A 52 7.70 4.01 6.82
CA GLY A 52 8.83 3.89 7.75
C GLY A 52 8.40 3.28 9.08
N GLU A 53 7.82 4.05 9.99
CA GLU A 53 7.31 3.61 11.29
C GLU A 53 5.79 3.44 11.27
N ASN A 54 5.34 2.27 11.68
CA ASN A 54 3.94 1.87 11.64
C ASN A 54 3.55 1.17 12.95
N GLU A 55 2.28 1.18 13.30
CA GLU A 55 1.75 0.45 14.44
C GLU A 55 0.74 -0.59 14.00
N LEU A 56 0.99 -1.83 14.40
CA LEU A 56 0.03 -2.90 14.32
C LEU A 56 -0.77 -2.96 15.63
N LYS A 57 -2.10 -2.80 15.55
CA LYS A 57 -3.00 -2.83 16.71
C LYS A 57 -4.13 -3.86 16.54
N ALA A 58 -4.33 -4.71 17.54
CA ALA A 58 -5.53 -5.53 17.68
C ALA A 58 -6.33 -5.16 18.91
N GLU A 59 -7.67 -5.14 18.75
CA GLU A 59 -8.64 -4.98 19.81
C GLU A 59 -9.64 -6.15 19.70
N LEU A 60 -9.67 -7.02 20.70
CA LEU A 60 -10.45 -8.25 20.67
C LEU A 60 -11.43 -8.34 21.83
N LYS A 61 -12.55 -9.04 21.59
CA LYS A 61 -13.53 -9.41 22.61
C LYS A 61 -13.88 -10.88 22.44
N LYS A 62 -13.70 -11.68 23.50
CA LYS A 62 -14.13 -13.08 23.54
C LYS A 62 -15.61 -13.19 23.22
N GLY A 63 -16.00 -14.20 22.44
CA GLY A 63 -17.40 -14.59 22.27
C GLY A 63 -18.01 -15.01 23.61
N ASP A 64 -17.27 -15.85 24.33
CA ASP A 64 -17.59 -16.39 25.65
C ASP A 64 -16.42 -16.12 26.62
N PRO A 65 -16.60 -15.24 27.63
CA PRO A 65 -15.55 -14.89 28.58
C PRO A 65 -15.03 -16.06 29.43
N SER A 66 -15.85 -17.10 29.62
CA SER A 66 -15.52 -18.27 30.46
C SER A 66 -14.56 -19.25 29.77
N LYS A 67 -14.40 -19.15 28.45
CA LYS A 67 -13.56 -20.05 27.67
C LYS A 67 -12.17 -19.45 27.42
N PRO A 68 -11.12 -20.29 27.36
CA PRO A 68 -9.81 -19.84 26.94
C PRO A 68 -9.84 -19.37 25.48
N ALA A 69 -9.03 -18.35 25.18
CA ALA A 69 -8.87 -17.84 23.82
C ALA A 69 -7.41 -17.49 23.56
N GLU A 70 -6.96 -17.75 22.34
CA GLU A 70 -5.67 -17.30 21.81
C GLU A 70 -5.86 -16.68 20.41
N PHE A 71 -5.04 -15.69 20.11
CA PHE A 71 -5.05 -15.00 18.83
C PHE A 71 -3.64 -14.63 18.41
N VAL A 72 -3.32 -14.87 17.14
CA VAL A 72 -2.08 -14.38 16.51
C VAL A 72 -2.44 -13.67 15.20
N PHE A 73 -1.89 -12.48 15.02
CA PHE A 73 -1.99 -11.73 13.77
C PHE A 73 -0.62 -11.29 13.30
N GLY A 74 -0.32 -11.56 12.03
CA GLY A 74 0.93 -11.18 11.38
C GLY A 74 0.70 -10.26 10.17
N VAL A 75 1.64 -9.36 9.94
CA VAL A 75 1.80 -8.64 8.68
C VAL A 75 3.11 -9.08 8.05
N SER A 76 3.06 -9.63 6.83
CA SER A 76 4.29 -10.06 6.14
C SER A 76 5.04 -8.85 5.62
N GLU A 77 6.33 -8.75 5.91
CA GLU A 77 7.24 -7.92 5.12
C GLU A 77 7.36 -8.53 3.72
N LEU A 78 7.41 -7.70 2.68
CA LEU A 78 7.65 -8.16 1.30
C LEU A 78 9.16 -8.13 1.07
N GLU A 79 9.81 -9.29 0.87
CA GLU A 79 11.17 -9.36 0.35
C GLU A 79 11.17 -9.51 -1.18
N GLN A 80 12.28 -9.12 -1.82
CA GLN A 80 12.45 -9.26 -3.26
C GLN A 80 12.45 -10.75 -3.65
N GLY A 81 11.47 -11.18 -4.44
CA GLY A 81 11.35 -12.57 -4.92
C GLY A 81 10.42 -13.46 -4.11
N ASP A 82 9.71 -12.91 -3.10
CA ASP A 82 8.76 -13.68 -2.31
C ASP A 82 7.57 -14.18 -3.16
N ILE A 83 7.50 -15.50 -3.34
CA ILE A 83 6.23 -16.19 -3.58
C ILE A 83 5.60 -16.35 -2.20
N VAL A 84 4.62 -15.50 -1.88
CA VAL A 84 3.97 -15.52 -0.56
C VAL A 84 3.17 -16.80 -0.43
N SER A 85 3.77 -17.83 0.16
CA SER A 85 3.03 -18.97 0.70
C SER A 85 2.13 -18.41 1.80
N THR A 86 0.81 -18.51 1.61
CA THR A 86 -0.19 -18.05 2.60
C THR A 86 -0.09 -18.80 3.93
N THR A 87 0.77 -19.82 4.00
CA THR A 87 1.05 -20.65 5.17
C THR A 87 2.45 -20.45 5.75
N ASP A 88 3.36 -19.74 5.06
CA ASP A 88 4.71 -19.49 5.60
C ASP A 88 4.76 -18.33 6.57
N GLN A 89 5.44 -18.57 7.69
CA GLN A 89 5.81 -17.54 8.66
C GLN A 89 7.05 -16.80 8.17
N GLY A 90 6.96 -16.08 7.04
CA GLY A 90 8.01 -15.17 6.58
C GLY A 90 8.37 -14.12 7.65
N LYS A 91 9.18 -13.11 7.33
CA LYS A 91 9.43 -12.00 8.30
C LYS A 91 8.12 -11.27 8.60
N LEU A 92 7.39 -11.78 9.58
CA LEU A 92 6.06 -11.36 9.98
C LEU A 92 6.19 -10.43 11.19
N PHE A 93 5.75 -9.19 11.06
CA PHE A 93 5.44 -8.38 12.22
C PHE A 93 4.17 -8.91 12.86
N SER A 94 4.31 -9.65 13.96
CA SER A 94 3.19 -10.29 14.63
C SER A 94 2.87 -9.73 16.01
N ILE A 95 1.59 -9.76 16.34
CA ILE A 95 1.05 -9.60 17.70
C ILE A 95 0.34 -10.89 18.10
N GLY A 96 0.56 -11.31 19.35
CA GLY A 96 -0.11 -12.44 19.97
C GLY A 96 -0.87 -11.99 21.22
N LEU A 97 -2.06 -12.52 21.41
CA LEU A 97 -2.87 -12.34 22.61
C LEU A 97 -3.29 -13.72 23.13
N LYS A 98 -2.87 -14.05 24.34
CA LYS A 98 -3.19 -15.31 25.03
C LYS A 98 -4.30 -15.09 26.05
N ASN A 99 -4.81 -16.19 26.59
CA ASN A 99 -5.94 -16.14 27.52
C ASN A 99 -5.71 -15.19 28.73
N GLY A 100 -4.48 -15.13 29.25
CA GLY A 100 -4.11 -14.26 30.37
C GLY A 100 -4.11 -12.76 30.05
N ASP A 101 -4.08 -12.40 28.77
CA ASP A 101 -4.09 -10.99 28.33
C ASP A 101 -5.52 -10.40 28.26
N PHE A 102 -6.55 -11.25 28.42
CA PHE A 102 -7.94 -10.81 28.43
C PHE A 102 -8.37 -10.42 29.84
N SER A 103 -8.95 -9.23 29.97
CA SER A 103 -9.60 -8.77 31.19
C SER A 103 -10.80 -9.66 31.57
N PRO A 104 -11.32 -9.57 32.81
CA PRO A 104 -12.44 -10.40 33.27
C PRO A 104 -13.72 -10.31 32.42
N ASN A 105 -13.93 -9.18 31.74
CA ASN A 105 -15.02 -8.98 30.77
C ASN A 105 -14.69 -9.47 29.34
N GLY A 106 -13.62 -10.24 29.20
CA GLY A 106 -13.19 -10.90 27.97
C GLY A 106 -12.64 -9.95 26.90
N LYS A 107 -12.05 -8.81 27.26
CA LYS A 107 -11.47 -7.86 26.30
C LYS A 107 -9.95 -7.87 26.36
N ALA A 108 -9.28 -7.70 25.23
CA ALA A 108 -7.83 -7.53 25.17
C ALA A 108 -7.46 -6.54 24.07
N SER A 109 -6.32 -5.88 24.24
CA SER A 109 -5.71 -5.07 23.19
C SER A 109 -4.20 -5.20 23.22
N ALA A 110 -3.59 -5.33 22.04
CA ALA A 110 -2.15 -5.29 21.86
C ALA A 110 -1.81 -4.30 20.75
N ALA A 111 -0.66 -3.64 20.92
CA ALA A 111 -0.07 -2.78 19.91
C ALA A 111 1.42 -3.09 19.80
N LYS A 112 1.95 -3.14 18.59
CA LYS A 112 3.38 -3.30 18.32
C LYS A 112 3.80 -2.34 17.22
N GLY A 113 4.72 -1.45 17.56
CA GLY A 113 5.40 -0.62 16.58
C GLY A 113 6.36 -1.49 15.74
N PHE A 114 6.45 -1.19 14.45
CA PHE A 114 7.42 -1.79 13.56
C PHE A 114 7.91 -0.80 12.53
N LYS A 115 9.11 -1.07 12.00
CA LYS A 115 9.66 -0.32 10.88
C LYS A 115 9.54 -1.14 9.61
N SER A 116 8.94 -0.57 8.57
CA SER A 116 8.93 -1.14 7.24
C SER A 116 10.24 -0.77 6.53
N THR A 117 10.85 -1.73 5.86
CA THR A 117 11.92 -1.49 4.87
C THR A 117 11.49 -0.52 3.78
N LEU A 118 10.20 -0.52 3.41
CA LEU A 118 9.59 0.43 2.49
C LEU A 118 9.26 1.75 3.20
N ASP A 119 10.24 2.64 3.34
CA ASP A 119 10.08 3.96 3.96
C ASP A 119 9.92 5.08 2.92
N PHE A 120 8.67 5.32 2.51
CA PHE A 120 8.30 6.43 1.62
C PHE A 120 7.94 7.72 2.37
N ARG A 121 8.24 7.83 3.67
CA ARG A 121 7.78 8.93 4.54
C ARG A 121 8.09 10.30 3.96
N ARG A 122 9.32 10.52 3.50
CA ARG A 122 9.76 11.80 2.93
C ARG A 122 8.85 12.23 1.77
N HIS A 123 8.35 11.29 0.98
CA HIS A 123 7.58 11.59 -0.23
C HIS A 123 6.06 11.51 -0.02
N LEU A 124 5.58 10.68 0.91
CA LEU A 124 4.13 10.52 1.17
C LEU A 124 3.60 11.48 2.25
N SER A 125 4.43 11.88 3.21
CA SER A 125 4.03 12.79 4.30
C SER A 125 4.29 14.26 3.99
N GLU A 126 5.36 14.56 3.24
CA GLU A 126 5.79 15.93 2.92
C GLU A 126 5.25 16.43 1.58
N ALA A 127 4.51 15.59 0.84
CA ALA A 127 3.83 16.03 -0.37
C ALA A 127 2.98 17.26 -0.09
N SER A 128 3.04 18.22 -1.01
CA SER A 128 2.19 19.39 -1.00
C SER A 128 0.85 19.08 -1.67
N GLN A 129 -0.17 19.89 -1.40
CA GLN A 129 -1.44 19.77 -2.09
C GLN A 129 -1.26 20.16 -3.56
N ALA A 130 -1.67 19.28 -4.46
CA ALA A 130 -1.80 19.57 -5.88
C ALA A 130 -3.26 19.80 -6.26
N ARG A 131 -3.49 20.54 -7.35
CA ARG A 131 -4.81 20.62 -7.99
C ARG A 131 -5.00 19.41 -8.88
N GLU A 132 -6.21 18.85 -8.87
CA GLU A 132 -6.55 17.69 -9.70
C GLU A 132 -6.26 17.92 -11.19
N SER A 133 -6.54 19.12 -11.72
CA SER A 133 -6.23 19.48 -13.11
C SER A 133 -4.75 19.33 -13.46
N ASP A 134 -3.85 19.71 -12.53
CA ASP A 134 -2.41 19.61 -12.75
C ASP A 134 -1.96 18.14 -12.69
N ILE A 135 -2.60 17.33 -11.83
CA ILE A 135 -2.37 15.88 -11.74
C ILE A 135 -2.79 15.17 -13.02
N LEU A 136 -3.98 15.48 -13.56
CA LEU A 136 -4.49 14.87 -14.79
C LEU A 136 -3.59 15.23 -15.99
N ALA A 137 -3.21 16.51 -16.15
CA ALA A 137 -2.27 16.92 -17.18
C ALA A 137 -0.91 16.22 -17.06
N TYR A 138 -0.43 16.02 -15.83
CA TYR A 138 0.80 15.27 -15.59
C TYR A 138 0.64 13.77 -15.91
N ALA A 139 -0.51 13.16 -15.61
CA ALA A 139 -0.80 11.78 -15.97
C ALA A 139 -0.81 11.56 -17.49
N GLU A 140 -1.34 12.51 -18.28
CA GLU A 140 -1.24 12.49 -19.75
C GLU A 140 0.21 12.56 -20.23
N LYS A 141 1.03 13.40 -19.59
CA LYS A 141 2.47 13.47 -19.86
C LYS A 141 3.13 12.12 -19.58
N ILE A 142 2.86 11.49 -18.43
CA ILE A 142 3.40 10.18 -18.08
C ILE A 142 2.98 9.14 -19.13
N TYR A 143 1.69 9.04 -19.44
CA TYR A 143 1.18 8.12 -20.47
C TYR A 143 1.90 8.33 -21.82
N THR A 144 2.12 9.59 -22.21
CA THR A 144 2.82 9.93 -23.47
C THR A 144 4.24 9.36 -23.50
N LEU A 145 4.95 9.29 -22.37
CA LEU A 145 6.28 8.67 -22.30
C LEU A 145 6.19 7.16 -22.59
N PHE A 146 5.19 6.46 -22.03
CA PHE A 146 4.94 5.05 -22.31
C PHE A 146 4.54 4.81 -23.77
N ALA A 147 3.66 5.64 -24.33
CA ALA A 147 3.25 5.55 -25.72
C ALA A 147 4.43 5.76 -26.69
N LYS A 148 5.37 6.65 -26.34
CA LYS A 148 6.62 6.89 -27.08
C LYS A 148 7.72 5.87 -26.80
N LYS A 149 7.52 4.95 -25.85
CA LYS A 149 8.54 4.01 -25.36
C LYS A 149 9.81 4.72 -24.88
N ASP A 150 9.64 5.89 -24.25
CA ASP A 150 10.74 6.71 -23.72
C ASP A 150 11.14 6.21 -22.32
N ALA A 151 12.01 5.19 -22.28
CA ALA A 151 12.50 4.62 -21.02
C ALA A 151 13.17 5.68 -20.13
N GLU A 152 14.03 6.52 -20.67
CA GLU A 152 14.77 7.50 -19.87
C GLU A 152 13.85 8.60 -19.31
N GLY A 153 12.84 9.01 -20.07
CA GLY A 153 11.76 9.87 -19.57
C GLY A 153 11.03 9.24 -18.38
N ILE A 154 10.61 7.96 -18.50
CA ILE A 154 9.89 7.25 -17.43
C ILE A 154 10.77 7.11 -16.18
N LEU A 155 12.04 6.72 -16.34
CA LEU A 155 12.99 6.59 -15.23
C LEU A 155 13.19 7.93 -14.49
N ARG A 156 13.27 9.04 -15.22
CA ARG A 156 13.42 10.39 -14.65
C ARG A 156 12.20 10.83 -13.85
N GLU A 157 11.00 10.52 -14.31
CA GLU A 157 9.78 10.85 -13.57
C GLU A 157 9.50 9.91 -12.40
N SER A 158 10.09 8.70 -12.44
CA SER A 158 10.00 7.67 -11.40
C SER A 158 11.19 7.67 -10.44
N GLU A 159 12.09 8.65 -10.52
CA GLU A 159 13.34 8.69 -9.73
C GLU A 159 13.08 8.56 -8.22
N VAL A 160 12.02 9.20 -7.72
CA VAL A 160 11.60 9.13 -6.32
C VAL A 160 11.28 7.68 -5.93
N LYS A 161 10.37 7.04 -6.67
CA LYS A 161 10.02 5.62 -6.49
C LYS A 161 11.25 4.72 -6.58
N ILE A 162 12.09 4.91 -7.59
CA ILE A 162 13.30 4.10 -7.82
C ILE A 162 14.24 4.18 -6.60
N ASN A 163 14.49 5.38 -6.08
CA ASN A 163 15.39 5.59 -4.96
C ASN A 163 14.85 4.96 -3.66
N ASP A 164 13.55 5.07 -3.40
CA ASP A 164 12.94 4.49 -2.21
C ASP A 164 12.97 2.95 -2.26
N TYR A 165 12.64 2.36 -3.40
CA TYR A 165 12.72 0.91 -3.60
C TYR A 165 14.17 0.41 -3.54
N SER A 166 15.12 1.14 -4.12
CA SER A 166 16.55 0.80 -4.07
C SER A 166 17.05 0.73 -2.62
N LYS A 167 16.70 1.74 -1.80
CA LYS A 167 17.05 1.74 -0.37
C LYS A 167 16.38 0.61 0.40
N ALA A 168 15.09 0.39 0.16
CA ALA A 168 14.32 -0.65 0.84
C ALA A 168 14.90 -2.06 0.61
N PHE A 169 15.42 -2.31 -0.59
CA PHE A 169 16.01 -3.59 -0.97
C PHE A 169 17.54 -3.61 -0.90
N GLY A 170 18.14 -2.88 0.04
CA GLY A 170 19.58 -3.02 0.34
C GLY A 170 20.52 -2.45 -0.73
N GLY A 171 20.08 -1.43 -1.48
CA GLY A 171 20.91 -0.75 -2.49
C GLY A 171 20.87 -1.39 -3.87
N VAL A 172 19.90 -2.25 -4.16
CA VAL A 172 19.69 -2.83 -5.49
C VAL A 172 19.50 -1.73 -6.54
N ASP A 173 20.06 -1.93 -7.74
CA ASP A 173 19.90 -1.02 -8.86
C ASP A 173 18.49 -1.14 -9.49
N MET A 174 17.51 -0.59 -8.78
CA MET A 174 16.12 -0.54 -9.22
C MET A 174 15.93 0.24 -10.53
N LYS A 175 16.87 1.13 -10.88
CA LYS A 175 16.83 1.86 -12.14
C LYS A 175 17.13 0.91 -13.30
N ALA A 176 18.15 0.08 -13.18
CA ALA A 176 18.47 -0.94 -14.17
C ALA A 176 17.35 -1.98 -14.30
N GLU A 177 16.79 -2.46 -13.19
CA GLU A 177 15.67 -3.40 -13.22
C GLU A 177 14.43 -2.81 -13.90
N LEU A 178 14.03 -1.58 -13.55
CA LEU A 178 12.90 -0.93 -14.19
C LEU A 178 13.17 -0.70 -15.68
N ARG A 179 14.38 -0.27 -16.07
CA ARG A 179 14.75 -0.13 -17.48
C ARG A 179 14.62 -1.45 -18.22
N ARG A 180 15.11 -2.55 -17.65
CA ARG A 180 15.02 -3.90 -18.22
C ARG A 180 13.57 -4.31 -18.39
N TYR A 181 12.74 -4.18 -17.34
CA TYR A 181 11.31 -4.49 -17.39
C TYR A 181 10.59 -3.70 -18.50
N LEU A 182 10.80 -2.38 -18.56
CA LEU A 182 10.19 -1.52 -19.58
C LEU A 182 10.55 -1.98 -21.00
N THR A 183 11.84 -2.24 -21.25
CA THR A 183 12.34 -2.50 -22.60
C THR A 183 12.16 -3.94 -23.07
N VAL A 184 12.31 -4.91 -22.16
CA VAL A 184 12.25 -6.33 -22.50
C VAL A 184 10.82 -6.86 -22.51
N GLU A 185 9.95 -6.31 -21.65
CA GLU A 185 8.58 -6.80 -21.47
C GLU A 185 7.57 -5.75 -21.93
N LEU A 186 7.42 -4.65 -21.18
CA LEU A 186 6.28 -3.74 -21.34
C LEU A 186 6.20 -3.09 -22.73
N PHE A 187 7.32 -2.65 -23.30
CA PHE A 187 7.38 -2.00 -24.61
C PHE A 187 7.18 -2.95 -25.79
N LYS A 188 7.20 -4.27 -25.58
CA LYS A 188 6.80 -5.25 -26.59
C LYS A 188 5.29 -5.48 -26.59
N SER A 189 4.63 -5.14 -25.50
CA SER A 189 3.18 -5.25 -25.36
C SER A 189 2.44 -4.07 -26.00
N LYS A 190 1.17 -4.30 -26.35
CA LYS A 190 0.29 -3.28 -26.89
C LYS A 190 -0.30 -2.46 -25.75
N LEU A 191 0.14 -1.23 -25.61
CA LEU A 191 -0.41 -0.26 -24.64
C LEU A 191 -1.88 0.04 -24.97
N ASN A 192 -2.74 0.01 -23.96
CA ASN A 192 -4.13 0.43 -24.07
C ASN A 192 -4.21 1.93 -24.35
N LYS A 193 -5.16 2.32 -25.19
CA LYS A 193 -5.33 3.72 -25.57
C LYS A 193 -5.83 4.54 -24.37
N LEU A 194 -5.18 5.68 -24.12
CA LEU A 194 -5.67 6.68 -23.18
C LEU A 194 -7.01 7.26 -23.66
N ASN A 195 -7.97 7.37 -22.74
CA ASN A 195 -9.19 8.13 -22.92
C ASN A 195 -9.16 9.37 -22.00
N PRO A 196 -8.75 10.55 -22.51
CA PRO A 196 -8.64 11.76 -21.70
C PRO A 196 -9.94 12.14 -20.98
N ALA A 197 -11.09 11.89 -21.60
CA ALA A 197 -12.40 12.19 -21.00
C ALA A 197 -12.78 11.26 -19.84
N ALA A 198 -12.12 10.09 -19.72
CA ALA A 198 -12.32 9.14 -18.64
C ALA A 198 -11.15 9.13 -17.65
N LEU A 199 -10.15 9.99 -17.84
CA LEU A 199 -9.02 10.12 -16.93
C LEU A 199 -9.53 10.64 -15.58
N ARG A 200 -9.19 9.94 -14.51
CA ARG A 200 -9.61 10.31 -13.15
C ARG A 200 -8.45 10.18 -12.18
N ALA A 201 -8.46 11.03 -11.16
CA ALA A 201 -7.48 10.99 -10.08
C ALA A 201 -8.21 10.83 -8.75
N VAL A 202 -7.73 9.95 -7.88
CA VAL A 202 -8.29 9.73 -6.55
C VAL A 202 -7.21 9.97 -5.52
N THR A 203 -7.49 10.79 -4.51
CA THR A 203 -6.56 11.00 -3.40
C THR A 203 -6.42 9.72 -2.58
N VAL A 204 -5.18 9.32 -2.30
CA VAL A 204 -4.82 8.11 -1.55
C VAL A 204 -3.80 8.42 -0.47
N GLY A 205 -3.56 7.43 0.40
CA GLY A 205 -2.60 7.52 1.49
C GLY A 205 -3.12 8.33 2.69
N PRO A 206 -2.35 8.38 3.79
CA PRO A 206 -2.79 8.94 5.06
C PRO A 206 -3.00 10.46 5.03
N THR A 207 -2.33 11.17 4.13
CA THR A 207 -2.39 12.63 4.01
C THR A 207 -3.42 13.12 3.00
N ASN A 208 -3.98 12.24 2.16
CA ASN A 208 -4.80 12.60 0.99
C ASN A 208 -4.12 13.58 0.01
N LYS A 209 -2.78 13.62 -0.01
CA LYS A 209 -2.00 14.50 -0.90
C LYS A 209 -1.34 13.77 -2.07
N ILE A 210 -1.44 12.45 -2.08
CA ILE A 210 -1.00 11.60 -3.17
C ILE A 210 -2.20 11.21 -4.01
N TRP A 211 -2.02 11.14 -5.32
CA TRP A 211 -3.10 10.88 -6.26
C TRP A 211 -2.84 9.58 -7.03
N HIS A 212 -3.75 8.63 -6.95
CA HIS A 212 -3.80 7.48 -7.84
C HIS A 212 -4.57 7.86 -9.11
N VAL A 213 -3.94 7.71 -10.26
CA VAL A 213 -4.53 8.06 -11.55
C VAL A 213 -4.93 6.82 -12.36
N PHE A 214 -6.09 6.91 -13.01
CA PHE A 214 -6.73 5.82 -13.74
C PHE A 214 -7.19 6.28 -15.12
N ASN A 215 -7.23 5.34 -16.05
CA ASN A 215 -7.84 5.52 -17.37
C ASN A 215 -9.22 4.84 -17.37
N GLY A 216 -10.26 5.57 -16.97
CA GLY A 216 -11.58 4.98 -16.73
C GLY A 216 -11.55 4.04 -15.53
N ASN A 217 -11.94 2.78 -15.73
CA ASN A 217 -11.92 1.77 -14.65
C ASN A 217 -10.56 1.07 -14.53
N ASP A 218 -9.67 1.26 -15.49
CA ASP A 218 -8.38 0.59 -15.57
C ASP A 218 -7.26 1.47 -14.98
N GLU A 219 -6.11 0.85 -14.67
CA GLU A 219 -4.89 1.57 -14.33
C GLU A 219 -4.45 2.51 -15.47
N LEU A 220 -3.71 3.58 -15.14
CA LEU A 220 -3.25 4.53 -16.16
C LEU A 220 -2.46 3.84 -17.28
N ILE A 221 -1.61 2.87 -16.91
CA ILE A 221 -0.76 2.13 -17.82
C ILE A 221 -1.19 0.67 -17.80
N THR A 222 -1.94 0.27 -18.82
CA THR A 222 -2.31 -1.12 -19.07
C THR A 222 -1.79 -1.54 -20.43
N ALA A 223 -1.15 -2.70 -20.53
CA ALA A 223 -0.64 -3.23 -21.80
C ALA A 223 -0.96 -4.72 -21.95
N LYS A 224 -1.27 -5.14 -23.18
CA LYS A 224 -1.55 -6.54 -23.51
C LYS A 224 -0.41 -7.16 -24.30
N SER A 225 0.13 -8.25 -23.82
CA SER A 225 1.18 -9.03 -24.48
C SER A 225 0.64 -9.88 -25.62
N SER A 226 1.54 -10.39 -26.47
CA SER A 226 1.21 -11.28 -27.57
C SER A 226 0.65 -12.64 -27.13
N ASP A 227 1.03 -13.10 -25.93
CA ASP A 227 0.51 -14.33 -25.32
C ASP A 227 -0.85 -14.13 -24.62
N GLY A 228 -1.39 -12.91 -24.66
CA GLY A 228 -2.65 -12.55 -24.02
C GLY A 228 -2.54 -12.12 -22.56
N SER A 229 -1.35 -12.15 -21.95
CA SER A 229 -1.13 -11.60 -20.61
C SER A 229 -1.39 -10.10 -20.56
N MET A 230 -1.89 -9.64 -19.41
CA MET A 230 -2.16 -8.24 -19.13
C MET A 230 -1.14 -7.71 -18.14
N PHE A 231 -0.54 -6.57 -18.47
CA PHE A 231 0.30 -5.78 -17.58
C PHE A 231 -0.47 -4.57 -17.13
N GLU A 232 -0.43 -4.30 -15.83
CA GLU A 232 -1.04 -3.13 -15.21
C GLU A 232 -0.01 -2.48 -14.31
N LEU A 233 0.19 -1.18 -14.50
CA LEU A 233 1.08 -0.38 -13.66
C LEU A 233 0.27 0.76 -13.07
N ALA A 234 0.04 0.66 -11.76
CA ALA A 234 -0.50 1.74 -10.97
C ALA A 234 0.48 2.90 -10.93
N VAL A 235 -0.04 4.12 -11.10
CA VAL A 235 0.73 5.35 -11.08
C VAL A 235 0.20 6.25 -9.99
N TYR A 236 1.09 6.64 -9.09
CA TYR A 236 0.78 7.53 -7.99
C TYR A 236 1.62 8.80 -8.07
N ILE A 237 0.95 9.94 -8.01
CA ILE A 237 1.57 11.24 -8.24
C ILE A 237 1.52 12.07 -6.95
N GLY A 238 2.63 12.69 -6.61
CA GLY A 238 2.75 13.66 -5.52
C GLY A 238 3.43 14.95 -5.98
N LEU A 239 3.13 16.07 -5.31
CA LEU A 239 3.83 17.35 -5.48
C LEU A 239 4.95 17.46 -4.46
N LEU A 240 6.20 17.31 -4.91
CA LEU A 240 7.41 17.34 -4.08
C LEU A 240 8.28 18.51 -4.51
N ASP A 241 8.67 19.35 -3.56
CA ASP A 241 9.52 20.53 -3.83
C ASP A 241 9.02 21.38 -5.02
N GLY A 242 7.69 21.56 -5.10
CA GLY A 242 7.04 22.31 -6.17
C GLY A 242 6.95 21.60 -7.53
N LYS A 243 7.33 20.32 -7.62
CA LYS A 243 7.30 19.53 -8.87
C LYS A 243 6.47 18.25 -8.72
N LEU A 244 5.64 17.97 -9.71
CA LEU A 244 4.91 16.70 -9.77
C LEU A 244 5.88 15.56 -10.10
N LYS A 245 5.75 14.44 -9.37
CA LYS A 245 6.61 13.25 -9.49
C LYS A 245 5.80 11.98 -9.32
N VAL A 246 6.26 10.90 -9.97
CA VAL A 246 5.74 9.56 -9.71
C VAL A 246 6.39 9.06 -8.42
N VAL A 247 5.59 8.98 -7.36
CA VAL A 247 6.04 8.59 -6.02
C VAL A 247 5.83 7.11 -5.76
N ARG A 248 4.98 6.46 -6.55
CA ARG A 248 4.74 5.02 -6.47
C ARG A 248 4.16 4.47 -7.78
#